data_AF-A0A9P8V642-F1
#
_entry.id   AF-A0A9P8V642-F1
#
_cell.length_a   1.000
_cell.length_b   1.000
_cell.length_c   1.000
_cell.angle_alpha   90.00
_cell.angle_beta   90.00
_cell.angle_gamma   90.00
#
_symmetry.space_group_name_H-M   'P 1'
#
loop_
_entity.id
_entity.type
_entity.pdbx_description
1 polymer ?
#
loop_
_entity_poly.entity_id
_entity_poly.type
_entity_poly.pdbx_seq_one_letter_code
_entity_poly.pdbx_strand_id
1 'polypeptide(L)'
;MGFLRHVPAVLLASEFFIAAIGRLVPALRTFHGRVRRKSLLTAPALYPMVPFRDDVRAHMRYVGAWLLLTGLLVAIPATRGSRVTLGLVVFWTGAGAWSQWKCGMAYRVPVFNMALGALVFWLEQGR
;
A
#
# COMPACT_ATOMS: atom_id res chain seq x y z
N MET A 1 -23.74 -11.56 12.19
CA MET A 1 -22.83 -11.43 11.02
C MET A 1 -22.30 -9.98 10.80
N GLY A 2 -22.19 -9.14 11.84
CA GLY A 2 -21.78 -7.72 11.66
C GLY A 2 -20.27 -7.48 11.62
N PHE A 3 -19.52 -8.05 12.57
CA PHE A 3 -18.09 -7.77 12.73
C PHE A 3 -17.19 -8.39 11.64
N LEU A 4 -17.50 -9.61 11.21
CA LEU A 4 -16.72 -10.33 10.18
C LEU A 4 -16.64 -9.58 8.85
N ARG A 5 -17.62 -8.72 8.53
CA ARG A 5 -17.63 -7.89 7.32
C ARG A 5 -16.56 -6.78 7.35
N HIS A 6 -16.08 -6.38 8.53
CA HIS A 6 -15.08 -5.32 8.68
C HIS A 6 -13.65 -5.86 8.75
N VAL A 7 -13.48 -7.16 9.01
CA VAL A 7 -12.15 -7.80 9.12
C VAL A 7 -11.29 -7.55 7.88
N PRO A 8 -11.78 -7.70 6.63
CA PRO A 8 -10.96 -7.42 5.44
C PRO A 8 -10.45 -5.98 5.39
N ALA A 9 -11.28 -5.01 5.78
CA ALA A 9 -10.91 -3.60 5.75
C ALA A 9 -9.90 -3.26 6.84
N VAL A 10 -10.05 -3.83 8.03
CA VAL A 10 -9.08 -3.67 9.13
C VAL A 10 -7.73 -4.24 8.72
N LEU A 11 -7.69 -5.48 8.20
CA LEU A 11 -6.46 -6.10 7.73
C LEU A 11 -5.78 -5.28 6.63
N LEU A 12 -6.55 -4.86 5.63
CA LEU A 12 -6.03 -4.05 4.52
C LEU A 12 -5.48 -2.70 5.00
N ALA A 13 -6.22 -2.00 5.87
CA ALA A 13 -5.76 -0.75 6.45
C ALA A 13 -4.47 -0.93 7.26
N SER A 14 -4.38 -1.99 8.08
CA SER A 14 -3.17 -2.33 8.84
C SER A 14 -1.96 -2.56 7.94
N GLU A 15 -2.11 -3.29 6.83
CA GLU A 15 -1.03 -3.50 5.86
C GLU A 15 -0.52 -2.17 5.26
N PHE A 16 -1.44 -1.27 4.88
CA PHE A 16 -1.08 0.05 4.39
C PHE A 16 -0.38 0.90 5.46
N PHE A 17 -0.86 0.88 6.70
CA PHE A 17 -0.23 1.60 7.81
C PHE A 17 1.16 1.05 8.14
N ILE A 18 1.33 -0.26 8.22
CA ILE A 18 2.65 -0.88 8.46
C ILE A 18 3.62 -0.50 7.34
N ALA A 19 3.17 -0.56 6.09
CA ALA A 19 3.98 -0.17 4.94
C ALA A 19 4.34 1.33 4.93
N ALA A 20 3.44 2.19 5.40
CA ALA A 20 3.69 3.62 5.56
C ALA A 20 4.68 3.91 6.70
N ILE A 21 4.47 3.29 7.87
CA ILE A 21 5.34 3.41 9.04
C ILE A 21 6.78 3.01 8.67
N GLY A 22 6.96 1.90 7.96
CA GLY A 22 8.28 1.45 7.52
C GLY A 22 9.01 2.46 6.61
N ARG A 23 8.27 3.34 5.94
CA ARG A 23 8.82 4.39 5.07
C ARG A 23 9.01 5.72 5.79
N LEU A 24 8.11 6.08 6.69
CA LEU A 24 8.04 7.41 7.30
C LEU A 24 8.73 7.48 8.66
N VAL A 25 8.83 6.37 9.40
CA VAL A 25 9.30 6.35 10.79
C VAL A 25 10.71 5.74 10.88
N PRO A 26 11.78 6.55 10.84
CA PRO A 26 13.15 6.05 10.93
C PRO A 26 13.53 5.51 12.31
N ALA A 27 12.72 5.78 13.34
CA ALA A 27 12.93 5.25 14.70
C ALA A 27 12.93 3.70 14.73
N LEU A 28 12.20 3.05 13.82
CA LEU A 28 12.20 1.58 13.66
C LEU A 28 13.35 1.13 12.75
N ARG A 29 14.59 1.31 13.20
CA ARG A 29 15.82 1.18 12.39
C ARG A 29 15.89 -0.09 11.53
N THR A 30 15.60 -1.25 12.11
CA THR A 30 15.66 -2.54 11.40
C THR A 30 14.60 -2.64 10.29
N PHE A 31 13.37 -2.22 10.59
CA PHE A 31 12.27 -2.28 9.64
C PHE A 31 12.44 -1.22 8.54
N HIS A 32 12.76 0.02 8.92
CA HIS A 32 13.05 1.11 8.00
C HIS A 32 14.24 0.78 7.09
N GLY A 33 15.30 0.17 7.63
CA GLY A 33 16.46 -0.29 6.86
C GLY A 33 16.10 -1.34 5.79
N ARG A 34 15.24 -2.32 6.12
CA ARG A 34 14.74 -3.31 5.15
C ARG A 34 13.93 -2.65 4.04
N VAL A 35 13.03 -1.73 4.41
CA VAL A 35 12.20 -0.99 3.43
C VAL A 35 13.07 -0.11 2.54
N ARG A 36 14.11 0.54 3.09
CA ARG A 36 15.06 1.34 2.32
C ARG A 36 15.85 0.50 1.32
N ARG A 37 16.35 -0.68 1.73
CA ARG A 37 17.02 -1.63 0.82
C ARG A 37 16.11 -2.07 -0.33
N LYS A 38 14.85 -2.37 -0.04
CA LYS A 38 13.85 -2.66 -1.08
C LYS A 38 13.64 -1.46 -2.00
N SER A 39 13.49 -0.26 -1.44
CA SER A 39 13.20 0.97 -2.19
C SER A 39 14.33 1.37 -3.13
N LEU A 40 15.59 1.10 -2.76
CA LEU A 40 16.75 1.27 -3.65
C LEU A 40 16.63 0.47 -4.95
N LEU A 41 16.02 -0.72 -4.89
CA LEU A 41 15.83 -1.59 -6.05
C LEU A 41 14.58 -1.19 -6.85
N THR A 42 13.48 -0.89 -6.16
CA THR A 42 12.17 -0.68 -6.80
C THR A 42 11.93 0.74 -7.29
N ALA A 43 12.62 1.76 -6.75
CA ALA A 43 12.41 3.16 -7.13
C ALA A 43 12.67 3.43 -8.63
N PRO A 44 13.76 2.92 -9.24
CA PRO A 44 13.98 3.08 -10.68
C PRO A 44 12.89 2.42 -11.53
N ALA A 45 12.33 1.29 -11.09
CA ALA A 45 11.28 0.58 -11.80
C ALA A 45 9.90 1.27 -11.74
N LEU A 46 9.72 2.19 -10.79
CA LEU A 46 8.50 2.99 -10.62
C LEU A 46 8.59 4.36 -11.29
N TYR A 47 9.76 4.78 -11.77
CA TYR A 47 9.89 5.99 -12.55
C TYR A 47 9.30 5.77 -13.97
N PRO A 48 8.54 6.72 -14.54
CA PRO A 48 8.25 8.06 -14.03
C PRO A 48 6.98 8.17 -13.17
N MET A 49 6.24 7.08 -12.91
CA MET A 49 4.99 7.11 -12.14
C MET A 49 5.19 7.68 -10.73
N VAL A 50 6.28 7.30 -10.07
CA VAL A 50 6.79 7.97 -8.88
C VAL A 50 8.00 8.79 -9.33
N PRO A 51 7.97 10.13 -9.22
CA PRO A 51 8.95 11.02 -9.87
C PRO A 51 10.28 11.11 -9.10
N PHE A 52 10.74 9.99 -8.54
CA PHE A 52 11.97 9.89 -7.76
C PHE A 52 12.72 8.63 -8.18
N ARG A 53 13.65 8.78 -9.13
CA ARG A 53 14.49 7.68 -9.62
C ARG A 53 15.64 7.37 -8.66
N ASP A 54 16.42 8.40 -8.31
CA ASP A 54 17.66 8.25 -7.54
C ASP A 54 17.54 8.76 -6.09
N ASP A 55 16.59 9.66 -5.81
CA ASP A 55 16.29 10.10 -4.45
C ASP A 55 15.35 9.12 -3.72
N VAL A 56 15.95 8.07 -3.16
CA VAL A 56 15.22 7.05 -2.41
C VAL A 56 14.53 7.62 -1.16
N ARG A 57 15.07 8.68 -0.55
CA ARG A 57 14.47 9.26 0.65
C ARG A 57 13.17 9.97 0.29
N ALA A 58 13.16 10.76 -0.78
CA ALA A 58 11.96 11.40 -1.30
C ALA A 58 10.97 10.35 -1.82
N HIS A 59 11.43 9.33 -2.56
CA HIS A 59 10.62 8.21 -3.00
C HIS A 59 9.89 7.54 -1.83
N MET A 60 10.61 7.17 -0.77
CA MET A 60 10.04 6.52 0.41
C MET A 60 9.00 7.41 1.09
N ARG A 61 9.29 8.70 1.29
CA ARG A 61 8.34 9.63 1.92
C ARG A 61 7.08 9.81 1.09
N TYR A 62 7.24 9.98 -0.22
CA TYR A 62 6.13 10.13 -1.15
C TYR A 62 5.21 8.89 -1.14
N VAL A 63 5.79 7.71 -1.38
CA VAL A 63 5.03 6.46 -1.35
C VAL A 63 4.45 6.22 0.05
N GLY A 64 5.20 6.49 1.11
CA GLY A 64 4.74 6.34 2.48
C GLY A 64 3.52 7.21 2.80
N ALA A 65 3.51 8.47 2.36
CA ALA A 65 2.38 9.38 2.55
C ALA A 65 1.12 8.87 1.82
N TRP A 66 1.27 8.38 0.59
CA TRP A 66 0.16 7.83 -0.17
C TRP A 66 -0.39 6.53 0.40
N LEU A 67 0.49 5.64 0.90
CA LEU A 67 0.05 4.43 1.59
C LEU A 67 -0.66 4.78 2.90
N LEU A 68 -0.19 5.79 3.64
CA LEU A 68 -0.88 6.28 4.84
C LEU A 68 -2.29 6.80 4.50
N LEU A 69 -2.41 7.64 3.48
CA LEU A 69 -3.69 8.16 3.00
C LEU A 69 -4.61 7.01 2.57
N THR A 70 -4.09 6.05 1.81
CA THR A 70 -4.86 4.87 1.37
C THR A 70 -5.35 4.06 2.57
N GLY A 71 -4.50 3.82 3.57
CA GLY A 71 -4.88 3.17 4.83
C GLY A 71 -5.97 3.93 5.59
N LEU A 72 -5.88 5.26 5.66
CA LEU A 72 -6.91 6.10 6.29
C LEU A 72 -8.25 6.00 5.55
N LEU A 73 -8.23 6.07 4.23
CA LEU A 73 -9.44 5.95 3.41
C LEU A 73 -10.09 4.55 3.52
N VAL A 74 -9.28 3.49 3.65
CA VAL A 74 -9.80 2.15 3.91
C VAL A 74 -10.32 2.03 5.35
N ALA A 75 -9.69 2.68 6.33
CA ALA A 75 -10.11 2.59 7.73
C ALA A 75 -11.46 3.29 7.98
N ILE A 76 -11.69 4.43 7.34
CA ILE A 76 -12.88 5.27 7.56
C ILE A 76 -14.10 4.68 6.82
N PRO A 77 -15.21 4.35 7.53
CA PRO A 77 -16.39 3.76 6.90
C PRO A 77 -16.98 4.58 5.74
N ALA A 78 -16.96 5.92 5.85
CA ALA A 78 -17.54 6.82 4.85
C ALA A 78 -16.81 6.80 3.49
N THR A 79 -15.52 6.46 3.47
CA THR A 79 -14.70 6.50 2.26
C THR A 79 -14.26 5.11 1.79
N ARG A 80 -14.29 4.10 2.67
CA ARG A 80 -13.84 2.73 2.42
C ARG A 80 -14.43 2.08 1.17
N GLY A 81 -15.74 2.24 0.96
CA GLY A 81 -16.45 1.67 -0.19
C GLY A 81 -16.39 2.50 -1.47
N SER A 82 -15.68 3.63 -1.46
CA SER A 82 -15.65 4.53 -2.61
C SER A 82 -14.76 3.99 -3.75
N ARG A 83 -15.13 4.34 -4.99
CA ARG A 83 -14.31 4.03 -6.18
C ARG A 83 -12.91 4.65 -6.10
N VAL A 84 -12.78 5.80 -5.46
CA VAL A 84 -11.49 6.49 -5.25
C VAL A 84 -10.58 5.65 -4.36
N THR A 85 -11.10 5.15 -3.23
CA THR A 85 -10.35 4.27 -2.32
C THR A 85 -9.92 2.99 -3.04
N LEU A 86 -10.84 2.34 -3.77
CA LEU A 86 -10.50 1.15 -4.55
C LEU A 86 -9.40 1.45 -5.59
N GLY A 87 -9.53 2.57 -6.32
CA GLY A 87 -8.56 3.00 -7.31
C GLY A 87 -7.16 3.18 -6.71
N LEU A 88 -7.07 3.81 -5.53
CA LEU A 88 -5.81 3.96 -4.81
C LEU A 88 -5.24 2.62 -4.35
N VAL A 89 -6.07 1.73 -3.80
CA VAL A 89 -5.63 0.39 -3.38
C VAL A 89 -5.07 -0.38 -4.58
N VAL A 90 -5.82 -0.46 -5.69
CA VAL A 90 -5.40 -1.16 -6.91
C VAL A 90 -4.14 -0.53 -7.50
N PHE A 91 -4.06 0.80 -7.55
CA PHE A 91 -2.88 1.49 -8.06
C PHE A 91 -1.62 1.15 -7.25
N TRP A 92 -1.66 1.31 -5.91
CA TRP A 92 -0.47 1.10 -5.09
C TRP A 92 -0.08 -0.37 -4.95
N THR A 93 -1.05 -1.28 -4.93
CA THR A 93 -0.78 -2.71 -4.93
C THR A 93 -0.27 -3.18 -6.30
N GLY A 94 -0.85 -2.71 -7.39
CA GLY A 94 -0.39 -2.98 -8.76
C GLY A 94 1.02 -2.46 -9.01
N ALA A 95 1.30 -1.20 -8.67
CA ALA A 95 2.63 -0.60 -8.75
C ALA A 95 3.65 -1.37 -7.89
N GLY A 96 3.25 -1.77 -6.68
CA GLY A 96 4.04 -2.63 -5.80
C GLY A 96 4.37 -3.98 -6.43
N ALA A 97 3.37 -4.67 -6.99
CA ALA A 97 3.54 -5.97 -7.63
C ALA A 97 4.44 -5.87 -8.86
N TRP A 98 4.18 -4.89 -9.72
CA TRP A 98 4.94 -4.63 -10.94
C TRP A 98 6.42 -4.36 -10.66
N SER A 99 6.70 -3.43 -9.74
CA SER A 99 8.09 -3.07 -9.39
C SER A 99 8.83 -4.25 -8.76
N GLN A 100 8.18 -5.04 -7.91
CA GLN A 100 8.77 -6.24 -7.34
C GLN A 100 9.03 -7.32 -8.38
N TRP A 101 8.09 -7.56 -9.28
CA TRP A 101 8.25 -8.52 -10.37
C TRP A 101 9.42 -8.15 -11.28
N LYS A 102 9.54 -6.88 -11.68
CA LYS A 102 10.67 -6.35 -12.46
C LYS A 102 12.03 -6.55 -11.78
N CYS A 103 12.06 -6.54 -10.45
CA CYS A 103 13.27 -6.77 -9.66
C CYS A 103 13.48 -8.24 -9.24
N GLY A 104 12.69 -9.19 -9.76
CA GLY A 104 12.78 -10.62 -9.38
C GLY A 104 12.40 -10.91 -7.93
N MET A 105 11.64 -10.02 -7.28
CA MET A 105 11.22 -10.14 -5.88
C MET A 105 9.85 -10.80 -5.77
N ALA A 106 9.61 -11.52 -4.65
CA ALA A 106 8.28 -12.01 -4.33
C ALA A 106 7.27 -10.86 -4.11
N TYR A 107 6.10 -10.96 -4.73
CA TYR A 107 5.05 -9.93 -4.74
C TYR A 107 3.71 -10.42 -4.15
N ARG A 108 3.78 -11.38 -3.22
CA ARG A 108 2.60 -12.00 -2.58
C ARG A 108 1.73 -10.98 -1.82
N VAL A 109 2.36 -10.10 -1.04
CA VAL A 109 1.66 -9.09 -0.22
C VAL A 109 0.86 -8.10 -1.09
N PRO A 110 1.43 -7.51 -2.15
CA PRO A 110 0.63 -6.69 -3.07
C PRO A 110 -0.59 -7.41 -3.66
N VAL A 111 -0.44 -8.67 -4.08
CA VAL A 111 -1.54 -9.47 -4.64
C VAL A 111 -2.62 -9.72 -3.59
N PHE A 112 -2.22 -10.07 -2.38
CA PHE A 112 -3.14 -10.24 -1.25
C PHE A 112 -3.91 -8.95 -0.94
N ASN A 113 -3.23 -7.80 -0.91
CA ASN A 113 -3.87 -6.50 -0.68
C ASN A 113 -4.83 -6.10 -1.81
N MET A 114 -4.51 -6.47 -3.05
CA MET A 114 -5.42 -6.25 -4.19
C MET A 114 -6.71 -7.06 -4.04
N ALA A 115 -6.59 -8.34 -3.66
CA ALA A 115 -7.74 -9.20 -3.39
C ALA A 115 -8.58 -8.68 -2.21
N LEU A 116 -7.93 -8.26 -1.12
CA LEU A 116 -8.61 -7.62 0.02
C LEU A 116 -9.31 -6.32 -0.40
N GLY A 117 -8.69 -5.50 -1.25
CA GLY A 117 -9.29 -4.27 -1.76
C GLY A 117 -10.59 -4.51 -2.53
N ALA A 118 -10.57 -5.49 -3.45
CA ALA A 118 -11.75 -5.90 -4.19
C ALA A 118 -12.85 -6.44 -3.26
N LEU A 119 -12.48 -7.26 -2.27
CA LEU A 119 -13.42 -7.81 -1.29
C LEU A 119 -14.05 -6.70 -0.43
N VAL A 120 -13.25 -5.75 0.07
CA VAL A 120 -13.75 -4.60 0.85
C VAL A 120 -14.73 -3.78 0.03
N PHE A 121 -14.39 -3.48 -1.22
CA PHE A 121 -15.30 -2.74 -2.10
C PHE A 121 -16.61 -3.47 -2.32
N TRP A 122 -16.56 -4.77 -2.65
CA TRP A 122 -17.76 -5.58 -2.86
C TRP A 122 -18.66 -5.65 -1.61
N LEU A 123 -18.07 -5.81 -0.42
CA LEU A 123 -18.80 -5.85 0.84
C LEU A 123 -19.47 -4.52 1.19
N GLU A 124 -18.87 -3.38 0.84
CA GLU A 124 -19.46 -2.06 1.10
C GLU A 124 -20.50 -1.66 0.04
N GLN A 125 -20.42 -2.16 -1.20
CA GLN A 125 -21.46 -1.93 -2.23
C GLN A 125 -22.72 -2.76 -1.97
N GLY A 126 -22.62 -3.87 -1.24
CA GLY A 126 -23.76 -4.70 -0.83
C GLY A 126 -24.43 -4.27 0.47
N ARG A 127 -24.13 -3.07 1.00
CA ARG A 127 -24.79 -2.46 2.17
C ARG A 127 -25.85 -1.47 1.73
#